data_AF-A0A103ES09-F1
#
_entry.id   AF-A0A103ES09-F1
#
_cell.length_a   1.000
_cell.length_b   1.000
_cell.length_c   1.000
_cell.angle_alpha   90.00
_cell.angle_beta   90.00
_cell.angle_gamma   90.00
#
_symmetry.space_group_name_H-M   'P 1'
#
loop_
_entity.id
_entity.type
_entity.pdbx_description
1 polymer ?
#
loop_
_entity_poly.entity_id
_entity_poly.type
_entity_poly.pdbx_seq_one_letter_code
_entity_poly.pdbx_strand_id
1 'polypeptide(L)'
;MPVGHLVENELQSLLTLEAQLAQRVVAQDNALAALAESLRTAKAGLKSEHAPLGVFLLAGPSGVGKTETALALADLLFGGEAALTTINMSEYQESVELATLQWVAWFNHHRLMEPLGYIPPAEAEANYYRQLETAAAEPPST
;
A
#
# COMPACT_ATOMS: atom_id res chain seq x y z
N MET A 1 -14.61 23.16 -11.47
CA MET A 1 -13.35 22.86 -12.18
C MET A 1 -13.65 21.80 -13.24
N PRO A 2 -13.26 21.98 -14.52
CA PRO A 2 -13.64 21.06 -15.59
C PRO A 2 -12.85 19.74 -15.48
N VAL A 3 -13.58 18.63 -15.30
CA VAL A 3 -13.03 17.29 -15.04
C VAL A 3 -12.21 16.76 -16.24
N GLY A 4 -12.58 17.15 -17.47
CA GLY A 4 -11.90 16.71 -18.70
C GLY A 4 -10.45 17.19 -18.81
N HIS A 5 -10.14 18.42 -18.36
CA HIS A 5 -8.77 18.92 -18.36
C HIS A 5 -7.86 18.22 -17.35
N LEU A 6 -8.43 17.65 -16.28
CA LEU A 6 -7.68 16.93 -15.25
C LEU A 6 -7.21 15.57 -15.77
N VAL A 7 -8.11 14.83 -16.43
CA VAL A 7 -7.84 13.48 -16.96
C VAL A 7 -6.83 13.52 -18.11
N GLU A 8 -6.93 14.52 -18.99
CA GLU A 8 -5.94 14.72 -20.08
C GLU A 8 -4.53 14.97 -19.52
N ASN A 9 -4.42 15.77 -18.45
CA ASN A 9 -3.15 16.05 -17.79
C ASN A 9 -2.56 14.83 -17.09
N GLU A 10 -3.39 13.97 -16.47
CA GLU A 10 -2.92 12.71 -15.88
C GLU A 10 -2.32 11.76 -16.93
N LEU A 11 -2.98 11.61 -18.09
CA LEU A 11 -2.49 10.77 -19.18
C LEU A 11 -1.16 11.28 -19.74
N GLN A 12 -1.06 12.60 -19.96
CA GLN A 12 0.19 13.21 -20.42
C GLN A 12 1.32 13.02 -19.40
N SER A 13 1.04 13.19 -18.11
CA SER A 13 2.01 12.93 -17.03
C SER A 13 2.57 11.49 -17.12
N LEU A 14 1.70 10.50 -17.29
CA LEU A 14 2.09 9.08 -17.41
C LEU A 14 2.90 8.76 -18.68
N LEU A 15 2.62 9.43 -19.79
CA LEU A 15 3.39 9.27 -21.03
C LEU A 15 4.83 9.76 -20.88
N THR A 16 5.03 10.84 -20.12
CA THR A 16 6.34 11.45 -19.88
C THR A 16 7.03 10.99 -18.59
N LEU A 17 6.37 10.13 -17.80
CA LEU A 17 6.78 9.76 -16.44
C LEU A 17 8.21 9.25 -16.36
N GLU A 18 8.59 8.33 -17.25
CA GLU A 18 9.93 7.73 -17.28
C GLU A 18 11.02 8.80 -17.48
N ALA A 19 10.82 9.70 -18.44
CA ALA A 19 11.75 10.78 -18.74
C ALA A 19 11.84 11.80 -17.60
N GLN A 20 10.74 12.05 -16.88
CA GLN A 20 10.72 12.94 -15.72
C GLN A 20 11.40 12.30 -14.50
N LEU A 21 11.17 11.00 -14.26
CA LEU A 21 11.85 10.25 -13.19
C LEU A 21 13.36 10.18 -13.43
N ALA A 22 13.79 9.99 -14.69
CA ALA A 22 15.20 9.92 -15.07
C ALA A 22 15.98 11.24 -14.81
N GLN A 23 15.28 12.38 -14.65
CA GLN A 23 15.91 13.64 -14.25
C GLN A 23 16.36 13.64 -12.79
N ARG A 24 15.72 12.83 -11.93
CA ARG A 24 16.01 12.73 -10.49
C ARG A 24 16.75 11.46 -10.11
N VAL A 25 16.42 10.35 -10.76
CA VAL A 25 16.98 9.02 -10.48
C VAL A 25 17.85 8.59 -11.65
N VAL A 26 19.17 8.68 -11.45
CA VAL A 26 20.16 8.41 -12.51
C VAL A 26 20.56 6.93 -12.53
N ALA A 27 20.80 6.40 -13.74
CA ALA A 27 21.33 5.05 -13.98
C ALA A 27 20.41 3.91 -13.46
N GLN A 28 19.09 4.09 -13.56
CA GLN A 28 18.08 3.08 -13.19
C GLN A 28 17.05 2.87 -14.33
N ASP A 29 17.45 3.07 -15.59
CA ASP A 29 16.54 3.15 -16.75
C ASP A 29 15.55 1.98 -16.83
N ASN A 30 16.04 0.75 -16.67
CA ASN A 30 15.19 -0.46 -16.70
C ASN A 30 14.14 -0.48 -15.57
N ALA A 31 14.50 -0.03 -14.36
CA ALA A 31 13.59 0.00 -13.24
C ALA A 31 12.51 1.09 -13.42
N LEU A 32 12.91 2.26 -13.94
CA LEU A 32 12.00 3.37 -14.24
C LEU A 32 11.05 3.01 -15.38
N ALA A 33 11.54 2.36 -16.43
CA ALA A 33 10.73 1.89 -17.55
C ALA A 33 9.66 0.87 -17.11
N ALA A 34 10.05 -0.13 -16.31
CA ALA A 34 9.13 -1.13 -15.77
C ALA A 34 8.06 -0.51 -14.85
N LEU A 35 8.44 0.48 -14.04
CA LEU A 35 7.51 1.22 -13.18
C LEU A 35 6.49 2.00 -14.03
N ALA A 36 6.97 2.76 -15.02
CA ALA A 36 6.13 3.55 -15.91
C ALA A 36 5.19 2.67 -16.76
N GLU A 37 5.66 1.54 -17.27
CA GLU A 37 4.84 0.56 -17.98
C GLU A 37 3.72 -0.03 -17.10
N SER A 38 4.04 -0.44 -15.87
CA SER A 38 3.04 -0.98 -14.93
C SER A 38 1.92 0.02 -14.61
N LEU A 39 2.26 1.30 -14.44
CA LEU A 39 1.28 2.35 -14.17
C LEU A 39 0.43 2.69 -15.40
N ARG A 40 1.04 2.77 -16.59
CA ARG A 40 0.30 2.93 -17.86
C ARG A 40 -0.69 1.78 -18.06
N THR A 41 -0.27 0.55 -17.80
CA THR A 41 -1.10 -0.65 -17.88
C THR A 41 -2.28 -0.60 -16.91
N ALA A 42 -2.04 -0.18 -15.66
CA ALA A 42 -3.09 -0.06 -14.65
C ALA A 42 -4.15 0.98 -15.05
N LYS A 43 -3.73 2.13 -15.59
CA LYS A 43 -4.63 3.20 -16.03
C LYS A 43 -5.38 2.89 -17.32
N ALA A 44 -4.86 1.99 -18.16
CA ALA A 44 -5.58 1.48 -19.34
C ALA A 44 -6.79 0.58 -18.99
N GLY A 45 -7.12 0.40 -17.70
CA GLY A 45 -8.26 -0.41 -17.27
C GLY A 45 -8.03 -1.91 -17.36
N LEU A 46 -6.77 -2.33 -17.49
CA LEU A 46 -6.39 -3.76 -17.56
C LEU A 46 -6.33 -4.42 -16.17
N LYS A 47 -6.62 -3.68 -15.09
CA LYS A 47 -6.69 -4.16 -13.70
C LYS A 47 -8.07 -3.88 -13.10
N SER A 48 -8.43 -4.65 -12.07
CA SER A 48 -9.66 -4.46 -11.29
C SER A 48 -9.74 -3.05 -10.70
N GLU A 49 -10.93 -2.45 -10.65
CA GLU A 49 -11.18 -1.10 -10.13
C GLU A 49 -10.77 -0.93 -8.65
N HIS A 50 -10.79 -2.02 -7.88
CA HIS A 50 -10.40 -2.01 -6.46
C HIS A 50 -8.92 -2.33 -6.22
N ALA A 51 -8.16 -2.65 -7.27
CA ALA A 51 -6.74 -2.96 -7.13
C ALA A 51 -5.91 -1.67 -7.05
N PRO A 52 -4.80 -1.67 -6.28
CA PRO A 52 -3.86 -0.56 -6.32
C PRO A 52 -3.31 -0.37 -7.74
N LEU A 53 -3.04 0.89 -8.12
CA LEU A 53 -2.43 1.23 -9.42
C LEU A 53 -1.14 0.44 -9.66
N GLY A 54 -0.31 0.29 -8.62
CA GLY A 54 0.86 -0.58 -8.65
C GLY A 54 1.35 -0.90 -7.25
N VAL A 55 1.97 -2.07 -7.12
CA VAL A 55 2.71 -2.48 -5.93
C VAL A 55 4.12 -2.76 -6.38
N PHE A 56 5.08 -2.06 -5.78
CA PHE A 56 6.47 -2.10 -6.20
C PHE A 56 7.37 -2.39 -5.00
N LEU A 57 8.35 -3.26 -5.21
CA LEU A 57 9.45 -3.46 -4.29
C LEU A 57 10.71 -2.88 -4.92
N LEU A 58 11.20 -1.77 -4.37
CA LEU A 58 12.46 -1.18 -4.76
C LEU A 58 13.56 -1.80 -3.89
N ALA A 59 14.44 -2.60 -4.49
CA ALA A 59 15.49 -3.32 -3.79
C ALA A 59 16.87 -2.99 -4.39
N GLY A 60 17.88 -2.91 -3.52
CA GLY A 60 19.26 -2.58 -3.93
C GLY A 60 20.08 -1.94 -2.81
N PRO A 61 21.39 -1.69 -3.04
CA PRO A 61 22.29 -1.10 -2.06
C PRO A 61 21.84 0.27 -1.54
N SER A 62 22.36 0.73 -0.40
CA SER A 62 22.06 2.08 0.09
C SER A 62 22.53 3.14 -0.90
N GLY A 63 21.79 4.25 -1.01
CA GLY A 63 22.16 5.38 -1.85
C GLY A 63 21.83 5.27 -3.35
N VAL A 64 21.29 4.14 -3.84
CA VAL A 64 20.99 3.97 -5.28
C VAL A 64 19.70 4.65 -5.77
N GLY A 65 19.00 5.40 -4.91
CA GLY A 65 17.80 6.16 -5.30
C GLY A 65 16.45 5.46 -5.08
N LYS A 66 16.37 4.42 -4.25
CA LYS A 66 15.09 3.74 -3.92
C LYS A 66 14.04 4.70 -3.32
N THR A 67 14.41 5.40 -2.26
CA THR A 67 13.53 6.37 -1.59
C THR A 67 13.24 7.55 -2.51
N GLU A 68 14.25 8.04 -3.23
CA GLU A 68 14.11 9.13 -4.20
C GLU A 68 13.11 8.77 -5.31
N THR A 69 13.11 7.52 -5.78
CA THR A 69 12.15 7.05 -6.80
C THR A 69 10.71 7.14 -6.27
N ALA A 70 10.48 6.76 -5.01
CA ALA A 70 9.15 6.85 -4.40
C ALA A 70 8.69 8.30 -4.21
N LEU A 71 9.58 9.19 -3.76
CA LEU A 71 9.31 10.62 -3.60
C LEU A 71 9.03 11.30 -4.94
N ALA A 72 9.88 11.04 -5.95
CA ALA A 72 9.70 11.55 -7.30
C ALA A 72 8.38 11.08 -7.92
N LEU A 73 8.00 9.83 -7.67
CA LEU A 73 6.71 9.31 -8.12
C LEU A 73 5.53 10.02 -7.46
N ALA A 74 5.63 10.30 -6.15
CA ALA A 74 4.59 11.01 -5.42
C ALA A 74 4.41 12.45 -5.93
N ASP A 75 5.52 13.15 -6.18
CA ASP A 75 5.50 14.49 -6.76
C ASP A 75 4.84 14.52 -8.15
N LEU A 76 5.26 13.63 -9.04
CA LEU A 76 4.84 13.65 -10.45
C LEU A 76 3.37 13.22 -10.65
N LEU A 77 2.87 12.33 -9.80
CA LEU A 77 1.51 11.77 -9.97
C LEU A 77 0.47 12.39 -9.04
N PHE A 78 0.87 12.86 -7.87
CA PHE A 78 -0.06 13.28 -6.82
C PHE A 78 0.19 14.71 -6.33
N GLY A 79 1.10 15.44 -6.97
CA GLY A 79 1.29 16.87 -6.76
C GLY A 79 2.08 17.23 -5.51
N GLY A 80 2.88 16.32 -4.98
CA GLY A 80 3.83 16.63 -3.91
C GLY A 80 4.14 15.48 -2.96
N GLU A 81 5.24 15.59 -2.22
CA GLU A 81 5.57 14.75 -1.08
C GLU A 81 4.46 14.71 -0.02
N ALA A 82 3.62 15.75 0.07
CA ALA A 82 2.47 15.79 0.98
C ALA A 82 1.41 14.71 0.68
N ALA A 83 1.41 14.16 -0.54
CA ALA A 83 0.56 13.03 -0.91
C ALA A 83 1.19 11.66 -0.59
N LEU A 84 2.45 11.63 -0.13
CA LEU A 84 3.14 10.40 0.26
C LEU A 84 2.90 10.08 1.73
N THR A 85 2.20 8.98 1.99
CA THR A 85 2.17 8.38 3.34
C THR A 85 3.39 7.48 3.50
N THR A 86 4.31 7.88 4.37
CA THR A 86 5.52 7.10 4.68
C THR A 86 5.31 6.33 5.97
N ILE A 87 5.57 5.03 5.94
CA ILE A 87 5.58 4.18 7.14
C ILE A 87 7.00 3.71 7.37
N ASN A 88 7.60 4.14 8.48
CA ASN A 88 8.97 3.75 8.82
C ASN A 88 9.00 2.34 9.41
N MET A 89 9.35 1.34 8.59
CA MET A 89 9.39 -0.06 9.02
C MET A 89 10.37 -0.34 10.17
N SER A 90 11.40 0.49 10.39
CA SER A 90 12.32 0.27 11.52
C SER A 90 11.66 0.55 12.88
N GLU A 91 10.68 1.46 12.92
CA GLU A 91 9.96 1.80 14.16
C GLU A 91 8.96 0.72 14.57
N TYR A 92 8.52 -0.12 13.63
CA TYR A 92 7.49 -1.13 13.86
C TYR A 92 8.03 -2.56 13.98
N GLN A 93 9.35 -2.77 14.03
CA GLN A 93 9.93 -4.11 14.11
C GLN A 93 9.39 -4.88 15.34
N GLU A 94 9.49 -4.28 16.52
CA GLU A 94 9.01 -4.89 17.77
C GLU A 94 7.48 -5.04 17.80
N SER A 95 6.75 -4.10 17.19
CA SER A 95 5.28 -4.15 17.13
C SER A 95 4.77 -5.25 16.20
N VAL A 96 5.43 -5.46 15.06
CA VAL A 96 5.12 -6.57 14.13
C VAL A 96 5.48 -7.90 14.75
N GLU A 97 6.63 -8.00 15.43
CA GLU A 97 7.00 -9.19 16.20
C GLU A 97 5.98 -9.48 17.31
N LEU A 98 5.59 -8.48 18.09
CA LEU A 98 4.57 -8.62 19.13
C LEU A 98 3.20 -8.98 18.55
N ALA A 99 2.75 -8.34 17.48
CA ALA A 99 1.49 -8.67 16.82
C ALA A 99 1.50 -10.10 16.27
N THR A 100 2.64 -10.55 15.71
CA THR A 100 2.82 -11.92 15.23
C THR A 100 2.78 -12.90 16.40
N LEU A 101 3.48 -12.61 17.50
CA LEU A 101 3.47 -13.44 18.71
C LEU A 101 2.09 -13.49 19.36
N GLN A 102 1.38 -12.36 19.44
CA GLN A 102 0.01 -12.29 19.93
C GLN A 102 -0.94 -13.09 19.05
N TRP A 103 -0.80 -13.00 17.73
CA TRP A 103 -1.58 -13.79 16.78
C TRP A 103 -1.30 -15.29 16.92
N VAL A 104 -0.03 -15.69 17.04
CA VAL A 104 0.38 -17.09 17.25
C VAL A 104 -0.11 -17.59 18.61
N ALA A 105 -0.01 -16.80 19.67
CA ALA A 105 -0.52 -17.14 21.00
C ALA A 105 -2.05 -17.28 20.99
N TRP A 106 -2.75 -16.37 20.32
CA TRP A 106 -4.20 -16.46 20.10
C TRP A 106 -4.54 -17.72 19.29
N PHE A 107 -3.82 -18.01 18.21
CA PHE A 107 -4.01 -19.22 17.42
C PHE A 107 -3.78 -20.49 18.25
N ASN A 108 -2.70 -20.56 19.01
CA ASN A 108 -2.34 -21.77 19.74
C ASN A 108 -3.19 -21.98 21.00
N HIS A 109 -3.59 -20.91 21.70
CA HIS A 109 -4.29 -21.05 22.97
C HIS A 109 -5.80 -20.78 22.88
N HIS A 110 -6.27 -20.00 21.91
CA HIS A 110 -7.68 -19.69 21.73
C HIS A 110 -8.30 -20.45 20.55
N ARG A 111 -7.62 -20.54 19.38
CA ARG A 111 -8.16 -21.26 18.22
C ARG A 111 -8.17 -22.79 18.37
N LEU A 112 -7.27 -23.39 19.14
CA LEU A 112 -7.26 -24.85 19.37
C LEU A 112 -8.46 -25.36 20.19
N MET A 113 -9.24 -24.46 20.83
CA MET A 113 -10.32 -24.84 21.76
C MET A 113 -11.73 -24.61 21.23
N GLU A 114 -11.92 -24.05 20.02
CA GLU A 114 -13.25 -23.83 19.43
C GLU A 114 -13.40 -24.48 18.04
N PRO A 115 -14.43 -25.31 17.82
CA PRO A 115 -14.79 -25.77 16.49
C PRO A 115 -15.30 -24.59 15.66
N LEU A 116 -14.62 -24.25 14.56
CA LEU A 116 -14.99 -23.15 13.65
C LEU A 116 -16.40 -23.26 13.04
N GLY A 117 -17.04 -24.44 13.13
CA GLY A 117 -18.09 -24.79 12.18
C GLY A 117 -17.58 -24.62 10.73
N TYR A 118 -18.48 -24.64 9.75
CA TYR A 118 -18.11 -24.42 8.35
C TYR A 118 -17.96 -22.92 8.01
N ILE A 119 -17.31 -22.13 8.86
CA ILE A 119 -17.08 -20.69 8.62
C ILE A 119 -15.65 -20.48 8.08
N PRO A 120 -15.48 -19.87 6.89
CA PRO A 120 -14.17 -19.56 6.34
C PRO A 120 -13.34 -18.63 7.24
N PRO A 121 -12.00 -18.79 7.30
CA PRO A 121 -11.13 -18.00 8.20
C PRO A 121 -11.27 -16.48 8.08
N ALA A 122 -11.47 -15.95 6.87
CA ALA A 122 -11.63 -14.51 6.64
C ALA A 122 -12.92 -13.95 7.26
N GLU A 123 -14.00 -14.74 7.26
CA GLU A 123 -15.27 -14.35 7.89
C GLU A 123 -15.17 -14.37 9.41
N ALA A 124 -14.45 -15.35 9.97
CA ALA A 124 -14.20 -15.42 11.41
C ALA A 124 -13.38 -14.22 11.91
N GLU A 125 -12.34 -13.83 11.17
CA GLU A 125 -11.52 -12.65 11.47
C GLU A 125 -12.34 -11.35 11.42
N ALA A 126 -13.16 -11.17 10.39
CA ALA A 126 -14.06 -10.02 10.28
C ALA A 126 -15.07 -9.94 11.44
N ASN A 127 -15.58 -11.08 11.92
CA ASN A 127 -16.49 -11.13 13.06
C ASN A 127 -15.78 -10.78 14.37
N TYR A 128 -14.53 -11.23 14.56
CA TYR A 128 -13.72 -10.91 15.73
C TYR A 128 -13.46 -9.40 15.84
N TYR A 129 -13.03 -8.74 14.77
CA TYR A 129 -12.81 -7.29 14.79
C TYR A 129 -14.10 -6.50 14.99
N ARG A 130 -15.23 -6.95 14.42
CA ARG A 130 -16.55 -6.34 14.65
C ARG A 130 -16.99 -6.40 16.12
N GLN A 131 -16.67 -7.48 16.82
CA GLN A 131 -16.98 -7.62 18.25
C GLN A 131 -16.16 -6.64 19.10
N LEU A 132 -14.88 -6.43 18.78
CA LEU A 132 -14.04 -5.47 19.48
C LEU A 132 -14.52 -4.02 19.29
N GLU A 133 -14.95 -3.65 18.08
CA GLU A 133 -15.55 -2.34 17.81
C GLU A 133 -16.87 -2.13 18.58
N THR A 134 -17.69 -3.18 18.67
CA THR A 134 -18.97 -3.12 19.41
C THR A 134 -18.73 -2.99 20.92
N ALA A 135 -17.76 -3.72 21.46
CA ALA A 135 -17.38 -3.65 22.87
C ALA A 135 -16.74 -2.30 23.24
N ALA A 136 -16.04 -1.65 22.31
CA ALA A 136 -15.50 -0.30 22.51
C ALA A 136 -16.56 0.81 22.41
N ALA A 137 -17.72 0.53 21.81
CA ALA A 137 -18.80 1.49 21.59
C ALA A 137 -19.87 1.49 22.70
N GLU A 138 -19.86 0.52 23.63
CA GLU A 138 -20.75 0.53 24.79
C GLU A 138 -20.21 1.50 25.87
N PRO A 139 -20.94 2.57 26.23
CA PRO A 139 -20.56 3.39 27.37
C PRO A 139 -20.71 2.57 28.66
N PRO A 140 -19.84 2.78 29.67
CA PRO A 140 -19.92 2.03 30.92
C PRO A 140 -21.30 2.24 31.55
N SER A 141 -22.03 1.13 31.75
CA SER A 141 -23.28 1.12 32.49
C SER A 141 -23.02 1.67 33.90
N THR A 142 -23.85 2.63 34.31
CA THR A 142 -23.77 3.41 35.56
C THR A 142 -23.78 2.54 36.82
#